data_AF-G8TAV0-F1
#
_entry.id   AF-G8TAV0-F1
#
_cell.length_a   1.000
_cell.length_b   1.000
_cell.length_c   1.000
_cell.angle_alpha   90.00
_cell.angle_beta   90.00
_cell.angle_gamma   90.00
#
_symmetry.space_group_name_H-M   'P 1'
#
loop_
_entity.id
_entity.type
_entity.pdbx_description
1 polymer ?
#
loop_
_entity_poly.entity_id
_entity_poly.type
_entity_poly.pdbx_seq_one_letter_code
_entity_poly.pdbx_strand_id
1 'polypeptide(L)'
;MSSPAHKKRRETITNYFSYLPIMSKFKDVVVTLTKKHPETGEVVPTGHTYVVGVLGNKKKWYEIDSQLLNKLSNEDLQKELFKLLHPQTHH
;
A
#
# COMPACT_ATOMS: atom_id res chain seq x y z
N MET A 1 -4.67 -17.03 -46.72
CA MET A 1 -4.29 -15.66 -46.29
C MET A 1 -4.50 -15.54 -44.79
N SER A 2 -3.56 -14.88 -44.13
CA SER A 2 -3.27 -14.94 -42.70
C SER A 2 -4.33 -14.28 -41.80
N SER A 3 -4.54 -14.91 -40.64
CA SER A 3 -5.13 -14.35 -39.40
C SER A 3 -4.36 -13.10 -38.91
N PRO A 4 -4.93 -12.20 -38.06
CA PRO A 4 -5.26 -12.63 -36.69
C PRO A 4 -6.48 -12.02 -35.99
N ALA A 5 -6.95 -12.85 -35.07
CA ALA A 5 -7.94 -12.61 -34.03
C ALA A 5 -7.60 -11.41 -33.12
N HIS A 6 -8.60 -10.54 -32.91
CA HIS A 6 -8.58 -9.58 -31.81
C HIS A 6 -8.80 -10.30 -30.47
N LYS A 7 -7.68 -10.55 -29.79
CA LYS A 7 -7.60 -11.10 -28.45
C LYS A 7 -8.19 -10.10 -27.44
N LYS A 8 -9.33 -10.45 -26.84
CA LYS A 8 -9.88 -9.80 -25.64
C LYS A 8 -8.78 -9.69 -24.58
N ARG A 9 -8.32 -8.48 -24.30
CA ARG A 9 -7.52 -8.20 -23.11
C ARG A 9 -8.49 -8.04 -21.94
N ARG A 10 -8.88 -9.16 -21.32
CA ARG A 10 -9.47 -9.15 -19.98
C ARG A 10 -8.33 -8.78 -19.04
N GLU A 11 -8.41 -7.59 -18.46
CA GLU A 11 -7.56 -7.21 -17.35
C GLU A 11 -7.95 -8.10 -16.17
N THR A 12 -7.07 -9.03 -15.84
CA THR A 12 -7.23 -9.89 -14.67
C THR A 12 -7.01 -9.02 -13.44
N ILE A 13 -8.10 -8.47 -12.89
CA ILE A 13 -8.10 -7.84 -11.57
C ILE A 13 -8.04 -8.99 -10.57
N THR A 14 -6.83 -9.34 -10.15
CA THR A 14 -6.64 -10.34 -9.09
C THR A 14 -7.07 -9.72 -7.76
N ASN A 15 -8.33 -9.95 -7.39
CA ASN A 15 -8.85 -9.59 -6.07
C ASN A 15 -8.29 -10.55 -5.01
N TYR A 16 -7.20 -10.14 -4.36
CA TYR A 16 -6.57 -10.82 -3.22
C TYR A 16 -7.33 -10.60 -1.90
N PHE A 17 -8.67 -10.63 -1.91
CA PHE A 17 -9.50 -10.22 -0.75
C PHE A 17 -10.00 -11.36 0.13
N SER A 18 -9.41 -12.56 0.07
CA SER A 18 -10.06 -13.69 0.74
C SER A 18 -9.13 -14.80 1.20
N TYR A 19 -8.12 -14.52 2.04
CA TYR A 19 -7.55 -15.57 2.90
C TYR A 19 -7.09 -15.04 4.27
N LEU A 20 -7.54 -15.76 5.32
CA LEU A 20 -7.05 -15.86 6.71
C LEU A 20 -7.89 -15.17 7.82
N PRO A 21 -8.59 -15.97 8.67
CA PRO A 21 -9.36 -15.50 9.81
C PRO A 21 -8.53 -15.45 11.11
N ILE A 22 -7.38 -14.76 11.09
CA ILE A 22 -6.63 -14.37 12.31
C ILE A 22 -6.07 -12.96 12.07
N MET A 23 -6.94 -11.96 12.08
CA MET A 23 -6.57 -10.56 11.86
C MET A 23 -7.43 -9.73 12.83
N SER A 24 -6.91 -9.35 13.99
CA SER A 24 -7.77 -8.77 15.05
C SER A 24 -7.34 -7.41 15.62
N LYS A 25 -6.21 -6.81 15.21
CA LYS A 25 -5.80 -5.49 15.76
C LYS A 25 -5.27 -4.46 14.76
N PHE A 26 -4.69 -4.88 13.63
CA PHE A 26 -4.14 -3.96 12.62
C PHE A 26 -5.11 -3.69 11.44
N LYS A 27 -6.28 -4.33 11.42
CA LYS A 27 -7.17 -4.42 10.23
C LYS A 27 -7.65 -3.07 9.68
N ASP A 28 -7.73 -2.05 10.50
CA ASP A 28 -8.28 -0.77 10.04
C ASP A 28 -7.25 0.08 9.27
N VAL A 29 -5.98 -0.33 9.22
CA VAL A 29 -4.94 0.38 8.47
C VAL A 29 -4.91 -0.09 7.01
N VAL A 30 -5.50 0.71 6.13
CA VAL A 30 -5.40 0.48 4.68
C VAL A 30 -4.06 0.99 4.18
N VAL A 31 -3.23 0.10 3.64
CA VAL A 31 -1.92 0.43 3.05
C VAL A 31 -2.06 0.65 1.55
N THR A 32 -1.58 1.80 1.07
CA THR A 32 -1.51 2.13 -0.35
C THR A 32 -0.10 2.56 -0.69
N LEU A 33 0.47 1.95 -1.74
CA LEU A 33 1.78 2.31 -2.26
C LEU A 33 1.62 3.27 -3.45
N THR A 34 2.34 4.38 -3.45
CA THR A 34 2.25 5.38 -4.52
C THR A 34 3.62 5.97 -4.85
N LYS A 35 3.85 6.21 -6.14
CA LYS A 35 5.02 6.95 -6.65
C LYS A 35 4.77 8.46 -6.74
N LYS A 36 3.65 8.93 -6.18
CA LYS A 36 3.29 10.34 -6.09
C LYS A 36 3.00 10.69 -4.65
N HIS A 37 3.51 11.84 -4.21
CA HIS A 37 3.27 12.37 -2.89
C HIS A 37 1.76 12.58 -2.69
N PRO A 38 1.17 12.05 -1.61
CA PRO A 38 -0.29 11.97 -1.45
C PRO A 38 -1.00 13.30 -1.17
N GLU A 39 -0.26 14.38 -0.93
CA GLU A 39 -0.80 15.73 -0.73
C GLU A 39 -0.42 16.70 -1.85
N THR A 40 0.84 16.67 -2.29
CA THR A 40 1.35 17.62 -3.29
C THR A 40 1.21 17.10 -4.70
N GLY A 41 1.01 15.79 -4.88
CA GLY A 41 0.94 15.14 -6.19
C GLY A 41 2.29 15.04 -6.91
N GLU A 42 3.37 15.52 -6.29
CA GLU A 42 4.74 15.48 -6.83
C GLU A 42 5.22 14.04 -6.98
N VAL A 43 6.08 13.80 -7.97
CA VAL A 43 6.64 12.48 -8.21
C VAL A 43 7.71 12.19 -7.18
N VAL A 44 7.67 10.99 -6.59
CA VAL A 44 8.66 10.53 -5.63
C VAL A 44 10.05 10.45 -6.29
N PRO A 45 11.14 10.73 -5.55
CA PRO A 45 12.50 10.53 -6.07
C PRO A 45 12.71 9.12 -6.63
N THR A 46 13.57 9.01 -7.65
CA THR A 46 13.90 7.71 -8.26
C THR A 46 14.44 6.75 -7.21
N GLY A 47 13.83 5.56 -7.11
CA GLY A 47 14.21 4.55 -6.12
C GLY A 47 13.37 4.58 -4.85
N HIS A 48 12.52 5.59 -4.64
CA HIS A 48 11.68 5.72 -3.46
C HIS A 48 10.21 5.42 -3.76
N THR A 49 9.44 5.08 -2.73
CA THR A 49 7.99 4.83 -2.78
C THR A 49 7.36 5.41 -1.52
N TYR A 50 6.20 6.05 -1.66
CA TYR A 50 5.41 6.48 -0.50
C TYR A 50 4.48 5.35 -0.06
N VAL A 51 4.55 5.03 1.22
CA VAL A 51 3.64 4.12 1.90
C VAL A 51 2.60 4.97 2.62
N VAL A 52 1.36 4.89 2.17
CA VAL A 52 0.23 5.67 2.71
C VAL A 52 -0.64 4.74 3.52
N GLY A 53 -0.91 5.12 4.77
CA GLY A 53 -1.80 4.43 5.68
C GLY A 53 -3.01 5.27 6.02
N VAL A 54 -4.18 4.66 6.03
CA VAL A 54 -5.43 5.29 6.50
C VAL A 54 -5.99 4.44 7.64
N LEU A 55 -6.28 5.06 8.78
CA LEU A 55 -6.90 4.47 9.97
C LEU A 55 -8.12 5.33 10.37
N GLY A 56 -9.32 4.86 10.03
CA GLY A 56 -10.55 5.65 10.19
C GLY A 56 -10.45 6.99 9.44
N ASN A 57 -10.53 8.11 10.17
CA ASN A 57 -10.40 9.46 9.61
C ASN A 57 -8.94 9.99 9.56
N LYS A 58 -7.98 9.21 10.05
CA LYS A 58 -6.56 9.61 10.07
C LYS A 58 -5.86 9.06 8.84
N LYS A 59 -5.16 9.91 8.11
CA LYS A 59 -4.29 9.54 6.99
C LYS A 59 -2.86 9.98 7.28
N LYS A 60 -1.90 9.09 7.11
CA LYS A 60 -0.46 9.35 7.25
C LYS A 60 0.29 8.62 6.16
N TRP A 61 1.50 9.07 5.89
CA TRP A 61 2.38 8.45 4.92
C TRP A 61 3.83 8.64 5.35
N TYR A 62 4.69 7.78 4.83
CA TYR A 62 6.13 7.93 4.93
C TYR A 62 6.78 7.49 3.62
N GLU A 63 8.01 7.95 3.42
CA GLU A 63 8.84 7.57 2.29
C GLU A 63 9.70 6.38 2.66
N ILE A 64 9.80 5.41 1.76
CA ILE A 64 10.70 4.28 1.89
C ILE A 64 11.43 4.02 0.58
N ASP A 65 12.68 3.60 0.68
CA ASP A 65 13.40 3.08 -0.47
C ASP A 65 12.72 1.81 -1.00
N SER A 66 12.58 1.72 -2.32
CA SER A 66 11.88 0.64 -3.01
C SER A 66 12.60 -0.71 -2.87
N GLN A 67 13.92 -0.71 -2.71
CA GLN A 67 14.69 -1.91 -2.40
C GLN A 67 14.41 -2.41 -0.99
N LEU A 68 14.22 -1.50 -0.04
CA LEU A 68 13.79 -1.83 1.33
C LEU A 68 12.35 -2.34 1.35
N LEU A 69 11.46 -1.71 0.58
CA LEU A 69 10.06 -2.14 0.44
C LEU A 69 9.95 -3.59 -0.03
N ASN A 70 10.79 -4.03 -0.98
CA ASN A 70 10.82 -5.41 -1.46
C ASN A 70 11.22 -6.44 -0.39
N LYS A 71 11.85 -5.99 0.71
CA LYS A 71 12.26 -6.84 1.83
C LYS A 71 11.25 -6.83 2.98
N LEU A 72 10.28 -5.92 2.97
CA LEU A 72 9.28 -5.78 4.02
C LEU A 72 8.01 -6.55 3.67
N SER A 73 7.41 -7.17 4.69
CA SER A 73 6.09 -7.78 4.54
C SER A 73 5.00 -6.71 4.66
N ASN A 74 3.82 -6.98 4.09
CA ASN A 74 2.67 -6.09 4.23
C ASN A 74 2.31 -5.85 5.71
N GLU A 75 2.50 -6.85 6.57
CA GLU A 75 2.31 -6.72 8.03
C GLU A 75 3.29 -5.71 8.66
N ASP A 76 4.53 -5.65 8.19
CA ASP A 76 5.53 -4.71 8.71
C ASP A 76 5.16 -3.29 8.33
N LEU A 77 4.73 -3.07 7.08
CA LEU A 77 4.22 -1.78 6.62
C LEU A 77 2.98 -1.34 7.41
N GLN A 78 2.05 -2.26 7.66
CA GLN A 78 0.86 -2.00 8.48
C GLN A 78 1.23 -1.62 9.92
N LYS A 79 2.20 -2.30 10.54
CA LYS A 79 2.68 -1.97 11.90
C LYS A 79 3.30 -0.59 11.97
N GLU A 80 4.16 -0.22 11.01
CA GLU A 80 4.78 1.11 10.96
C GLU A 80 3.72 2.20 10.75
N LEU A 81 2.80 2.01 9.81
CA LEU A 81 1.68 2.92 9.62
C LEU A 81 0.78 3.00 10.85
N PHE A 82 0.52 1.88 11.52
CA PHE A 82 -0.27 1.86 12.76
C PHE A 82 0.39 2.69 13.85
N LYS A 83 1.72 2.60 14.04
CA LYS A 83 2.46 3.47 14.99
C LYS A 83 2.32 4.96 14.64
N LEU A 84 2.38 5.32 13.36
CA LEU A 84 2.24 6.70 12.90
C LEU A 84 0.81 7.23 13.05
N LEU A 85 -0.19 6.40 12.77
CA LEU A 85 -1.62 6.74 12.81
C LEU A 85 -2.19 6.71 14.22
N HIS A 86 -1.63 5.86 15.07
CA HIS A 86 -1.97 5.68 16.46
C HIS A 86 -0.79 6.14 17.33
N PRO A 87 -0.52 7.46 17.41
CA PRO A 87 0.44 7.95 18.37
C PRO A 87 -0.01 7.44 19.74
N GLN A 88 0.83 6.63 20.38
CA GLN A 88 0.62 6.27 21.77
C GLN A 88 0.63 7.58 22.53
N THR A 89 -0.55 8.05 22.96
CA THR A 89 -0.64 8.96 24.08
C THR A 89 -0.01 8.21 25.24
N HIS A 90 1.27 8.50 25.50
CA HIS A 90 1.84 8.28 26.82
C HIS A 90 0.93 9.06 27.78
N HIS A 91 0.04 8.33 28.46
CA HIS A 91 -0.64 8.82 29.65
C HIS A 91 0.39 9.02 30.76
#